data_AF-A0AAN8IZB5-F1
#
_entry.id   AF-A0AAN8IZB5-F1
#
_cell.length_a   1.000
_cell.length_b   1.000
_cell.length_c   1.000
_cell.angle_alpha   90.00
_cell.angle_beta   90.00
_cell.angle_gamma   90.00
#
_symmetry.space_group_name_H-M   'P 1'
#
loop_
_entity.id
_entity.type
_entity.pdbx_description
1 polymer ?
#
loop_
_entity_poly.entity_id
_entity_poly.type
_entity_poly.pdbx_seq_one_letter_code
_entity_poly.pdbx_strand_id
1 'polypeptide(L)'
;MAYTGNDTLWHEGIWQSCYKNLYKTWVCAAYEVIHHGSKMPAWFHVTQTFSVFGILVLIPNILISVLYTLLPKLSGRKFAAILTIVLSLCAGSFITIAIIVFGAKYPQITQTAIPNYRQHFHFGFGFEIISAVICYVCSGMLFLELRNNIIL
;
A
#
# COMPACT_ATOMS: atom_id res chain seq x y z
N MET A 1 -0.60 -27.52 -29.08
CA MET A 1 -0.64 -27.57 -27.60
C MET A 1 -1.92 -26.88 -27.17
N ALA A 2 -2.87 -27.64 -26.64
CA ALA A 2 -4.26 -27.24 -26.49
C ALA A 2 -4.43 -26.29 -25.30
N TYR A 3 -4.83 -25.05 -25.59
CA TYR A 3 -5.49 -24.17 -24.62
C TYR A 3 -6.91 -24.69 -24.44
N THR A 4 -7.14 -25.46 -23.39
CA THR A 4 -8.49 -25.70 -22.88
C THR A 4 -8.71 -24.70 -21.75
N GLY A 5 -9.60 -23.74 -22.01
CA GLY A 5 -10.06 -22.80 -21.01
C GLY A 5 -10.77 -23.55 -19.89
N ASN A 6 -10.22 -23.47 -18.69
CA ASN A 6 -10.90 -23.25 -17.42
C ASN A 6 -9.86 -23.39 -16.30
N ASP A 7 -9.73 -22.32 -15.51
CA ASP A 7 -9.07 -22.25 -14.20
C ASP A 7 -7.55 -22.07 -14.12
N THR A 8 -6.91 -21.36 -15.07
CA THR A 8 -5.65 -20.69 -14.69
C THR A 8 -5.99 -19.48 -13.81
N LEU A 9 -6.02 -19.71 -12.50
CA LEU A 9 -6.21 -18.67 -11.50
C LEU A 9 -4.89 -17.89 -11.36
N TRP A 10 -4.92 -16.60 -11.70
CA TRP A 10 -3.80 -15.68 -11.56
C TRP A 10 -4.01 -14.76 -10.37
N HIS A 11 -2.96 -14.58 -9.58
CA HIS A 11 -2.90 -13.64 -8.48
C HIS A 11 -1.71 -12.72 -8.71
N GLU A 12 -2.01 -11.45 -8.93
CA GLU A 12 -0.99 -10.44 -9.16
C GLU A 12 -0.92 -9.52 -7.93
N GLY A 13 0.30 -9.39 -7.40
CA GLY A 13 0.64 -8.40 -6.38
C GLY A 13 1.51 -7.30 -6.97
N ILE A 14 1.99 -6.41 -6.11
CA ILE A 14 2.90 -5.30 -6.49
C ILE A 14 4.37 -5.79 -6.59
N TRP A 15 4.69 -7.00 -6.12
CA TRP A 15 6.06 -7.51 -6.07
C TRP A 15 6.26 -8.84 -6.79
N GLN A 16 5.20 -9.64 -6.87
CA GLN A 16 5.23 -10.97 -7.46
C GLN A 16 3.90 -11.28 -8.12
N SER A 17 3.95 -12.15 -9.11
CA SER A 17 2.78 -12.79 -9.71
C SER A 17 2.80 -14.27 -9.38
N CYS A 18 1.63 -14.82 -9.11
CA CYS A 18 1.42 -16.23 -8.84
C CYS A 18 0.37 -16.77 -9.78
N TYR A 19 0.59 -17.97 -10.30
CA TYR A 19 -0.39 -18.69 -11.08
C TYR A 19 -0.50 -20.13 -10.61
N LYS A 20 -1.64 -20.74 -10.89
CA LYS A 20 -1.88 -22.15 -10.61
C LYS A 20 -1.47 -22.99 -11.82
N ASN A 21 -0.49 -23.88 -11.64
CA ASN A 21 -0.05 -24.80 -12.69
C ASN A 21 -1.08 -25.94 -12.89
N LEU A 22 -0.92 -26.74 -13.94
CA LEU A 22 -1.75 -27.91 -14.30
C LEU A 22 -1.92 -28.91 -13.14
N TYR A 23 -0.92 -29.00 -12.25
CA TYR A 23 -0.95 -29.85 -11.05
C TYR A 23 -1.65 -29.21 -9.85
N LYS A 24 -2.39 -28.10 -10.05
CA LYS A 24 -3.07 -27.33 -9.00
C LYS A 24 -2.14 -26.74 -7.93
N THR A 25 -0.84 -26.68 -8.19
CA THR A 25 0.15 -26.04 -7.31
C THR A 25 0.31 -24.58 -7.65
N TRP A 26 0.53 -23.75 -6.63
CA TRP A 26 0.85 -22.34 -6.80
C TRP A 26 2.33 -22.17 -7.16
N VAL A 27 2.58 -21.48 -8.26
CA VAL A 27 3.92 -21.09 -8.70
C VAL A 27 3.97 -19.58 -8.70
N CYS A 28 4.87 -19.02 -7.88
CA CYS A 28 5.05 -17.58 -7.73
C CYS A 28 6.43 -17.19 -8.24
N ALA A 29 6.51 -16.05 -8.92
CA ALA A 29 7.78 -15.47 -9.33
C ALA A 29 7.75 -13.96 -9.14
N ALA A 30 8.87 -13.41 -8.69
CA ALA A 30 9.08 -11.97 -8.63
C ALA A 30 9.11 -11.41 -10.06
N TYR A 31 8.59 -10.19 -10.25
CA TYR A 31 8.55 -9.58 -11.58
C TYR A 31 9.94 -9.40 -12.19
N GLU A 32 10.97 -9.22 -11.36
CA GLU A 32 12.37 -9.17 -11.81
C GLU A 32 12.83 -10.45 -12.52
N VAL A 33 12.34 -11.61 -12.07
CA VAL A 33 12.65 -12.92 -12.65
C VAL A 33 11.79 -13.19 -13.90
N ILE A 34 10.51 -12.78 -13.87
CA ILE A 34 9.60 -12.99 -15.00
C ILE A 34 10.00 -12.14 -16.21
N HIS A 35 10.50 -10.93 -15.97
CA HIS A 35 10.78 -9.93 -16.99
C HIS A 35 12.28 -9.81 -17.32
N HIS A 36 13.02 -10.92 -17.35
CA HIS A 36 14.42 -10.94 -17.78
C HIS A 36 14.59 -10.25 -19.16
N GLY A 37 14.93 -8.96 -19.16
CA GLY A 37 15.14 -8.12 -20.35
C GLY A 37 14.00 -7.19 -20.74
N SER A 38 12.76 -7.40 -20.30
CA SER A 38 11.64 -6.47 -20.58
C SER A 38 11.48 -5.46 -19.45
N LYS A 39 11.62 -4.17 -19.74
CA LYS A 39 11.44 -3.13 -18.72
C LYS A 39 10.01 -3.14 -18.20
N MET A 40 9.86 -3.26 -16.88
CA MET A 40 8.58 -3.14 -16.21
C MET A 40 7.97 -1.76 -16.47
N PRO A 41 6.64 -1.63 -16.64
CA PRO A 41 6.05 -0.34 -16.95
C PRO A 41 6.24 0.66 -15.80
N ALA A 42 6.52 1.92 -16.14
CA ALA A 42 6.91 2.94 -15.17
C ALA A 42 5.88 3.19 -14.06
N TRP A 43 4.58 3.08 -14.36
CA TRP A 43 3.51 3.25 -13.36
C TRP A 43 3.59 2.20 -12.23
N PHE A 44 4.13 1.01 -12.53
CA PHE A 44 4.28 -0.05 -11.55
C PHE A 44 5.42 0.26 -10.58
N HIS A 45 6.54 0.77 -11.10
CA HIS A 45 7.63 1.28 -10.27
C HIS A 45 7.20 2.47 -9.39
N VAL A 46 6.35 3.35 -9.91
CA VAL A 46 5.75 4.44 -9.11
C VAL A 46 4.95 3.85 -7.94
N THR A 47 4.07 2.88 -8.21
CA THR A 47 3.27 2.19 -7.18
C THR A 47 4.16 1.54 -6.12
N GLN A 48 5.18 0.78 -6.53
CA GLN A 48 6.17 0.16 -5.65
C GLN A 48 6.89 1.19 -4.78
N THR A 49 7.38 2.26 -5.39
CA THR A 49 8.18 3.30 -4.71
C THR A 49 7.37 4.02 -3.65
N PHE A 50 6.15 4.45 -3.98
CA PHE A 50 5.27 5.12 -3.02
C PHE A 50 4.81 4.18 -1.90
N SER A 51 4.59 2.90 -2.19
CA SER A 51 4.28 1.91 -1.16
C SER A 51 5.45 1.73 -0.18
N VAL A 52 6.68 1.65 -0.68
CA VAL A 52 7.89 1.56 0.16
C VAL A 52 8.09 2.83 0.97
N PHE A 53 7.93 4.02 0.38
CA PHE A 53 8.02 5.29 1.13
C PHE A 53 6.94 5.39 2.20
N GLY A 54 5.72 4.94 1.93
CA GLY A 54 4.66 4.85 2.94
C GLY A 54 5.11 4.01 4.15
N ILE A 55 5.68 2.82 3.91
CA ILE A 55 6.20 1.94 4.96
C ILE A 55 7.38 2.58 5.71
N LEU A 56 8.33 3.17 4.99
CA LEU A 56 9.51 3.81 5.58
C LEU A 56 9.14 5.00 6.48
N VAL A 57 8.07 5.72 6.17
CA VAL A 57 7.54 6.79 7.02
C VAL A 57 6.72 6.23 8.19
N LEU A 58 6.00 5.12 7.98
CA LEU A 58 5.21 4.48 9.04
C LEU A 58 6.05 3.92 10.19
N ILE A 59 7.22 3.34 9.90
CA ILE A 59 8.10 2.76 10.92
C ILE A 59 8.48 3.78 12.02
N PRO A 60 9.10 4.93 11.72
CA PRO A 60 9.41 5.93 12.74
C PRO A 60 8.14 6.54 13.36
N ASN A 61 7.06 6.67 12.58
CA ASN A 61 5.79 7.17 13.09
C ASN A 61 5.20 6.27 14.20
N ILE A 62 5.24 4.95 14.00
CA ILE A 62 4.80 3.97 15.00
C ILE A 62 5.69 4.04 16.24
N LEU A 63 7.02 4.12 16.05
CA LEU A 63 7.95 4.24 17.18
C LEU A 63 7.65 5.50 18.02
N ILE A 64 7.46 6.65 17.39
CA ILE A 64 7.12 7.90 18.08
C ILE A 64 5.75 7.79 18.75
N SER A 65 4.75 7.20 18.09
CA SER A 65 3.42 7.00 18.65
C SER A 65 3.42 6.12 19.90
N VAL A 66 4.21 5.04 19.88
CA VAL A 66 4.40 4.16 21.04
C VAL A 66 5.08 4.92 22.18
N LEU A 67 6.16 5.65 21.90
CA LEU A 67 6.84 6.47 22.92
C LEU A 67 5.92 7.56 23.50
N TYR A 68 5.13 8.22 22.64
CA TYR A 68 4.13 9.21 23.03
C TYR A 68 3.09 8.63 23.98
N THR A 69 2.63 7.40 23.71
CA THR A 69 1.59 6.72 24.51
C THR A 69 2.14 6.20 25.83
N LEU A 70 3.36 5.64 25.83
CA LEU A 70 3.95 5.01 27.02
C LEU A 70 4.63 5.99 27.98
N LEU A 71 5.05 7.17 27.51
CA LEU A 71 5.81 8.15 28.30
C LEU A 71 5.04 9.48 28.42
N PRO A 72 3.98 9.56 29.25
CA PRO A 72 3.10 10.73 29.31
C PRO A 72 3.78 12.01 29.81
N LYS A 73 4.93 11.90 30.49
CA LYS A 73 5.72 13.01 31.07
C LYS A 73 6.92 13.43 30.23
N LEU A 74 6.99 13.02 28.95
CA LEU A 74 8.12 13.37 28.08
C LEU A 74 8.20 14.89 27.86
N SER A 75 9.35 15.51 28.15
CA SER A 75 9.60 16.89 27.73
C SER A 75 9.68 16.89 26.19
N GLY A 76 8.75 17.58 25.53
CA GLY A 76 8.59 17.52 24.07
C GLY A 76 7.37 16.77 23.56
N ARG A 77 6.42 16.38 24.42
CA ARG A 77 5.15 15.75 24.01
C ARG A 77 4.42 16.51 22.89
N LYS A 78 4.36 17.84 22.95
CA LYS A 78 3.76 18.68 21.88
C LYS A 78 4.48 18.49 20.55
N PHE A 79 5.81 18.45 20.56
CA PHE A 79 6.62 18.22 19.36
C PHE A 79 6.42 16.81 18.81
N ALA A 80 6.43 15.79 19.67
CA ALA A 80 6.17 14.40 19.26
C ALA A 80 4.79 14.22 18.63
N ALA A 81 3.74 14.87 19.16
CA ALA A 81 2.41 14.87 18.58
C ALA A 81 2.38 15.53 17.18
N ILE A 82 2.98 16.71 17.02
CA ILE A 82 3.08 17.39 15.72
C ILE A 82 3.82 16.51 14.71
N LEU A 83 4.94 15.92 15.12
CA LEU A 83 5.74 15.04 14.28
C LEU A 83 4.93 13.80 13.85
N THR A 84 4.19 13.18 14.77
CA THR A 84 3.31 12.05 14.49
C THR A 84 2.20 12.42 13.50
N ILE A 85 1.60 13.60 13.65
CA ILE A 85 0.57 14.10 12.71
C ILE A 85 1.17 14.22 11.30
N VAL A 86 2.33 14.88 11.17
CA VAL A 86 2.99 15.11 9.89
C VAL A 86 3.39 13.78 9.24
N LEU A 87 4.03 12.88 9.98
CA LEU A 87 4.44 11.58 9.47
C LEU A 87 3.24 10.72 9.05
N SER A 88 2.17 10.72 9.85
CA SER A 88 0.93 10.01 9.50
C SER A 88 0.28 10.56 8.22
N LEU A 89 0.23 11.89 8.04
CA LEU A 89 -0.26 12.52 6.81
C LEU A 89 0.61 12.16 5.59
N CYS A 90 1.94 12.20 5.75
CA CYS A 90 2.88 11.84 4.69
C CYS A 90 2.73 10.36 4.29
N ALA A 91 2.68 9.44 5.27
CA ALA A 91 2.48 8.02 5.03
C ALA A 91 1.14 7.75 4.32
N GLY A 92 0.04 8.30 4.83
CA GLY A 92 -1.28 8.17 4.22
C GLY A 92 -1.31 8.68 2.78
N SER A 93 -0.61 9.79 2.50
CA SER A 93 -0.52 10.38 1.16
C SER A 93 0.28 9.50 0.19
N PHE A 94 1.42 8.95 0.61
CA PHE A 94 2.19 8.03 -0.23
C PHE A 94 1.40 6.76 -0.54
N ILE A 95 0.75 6.15 0.45
CA ILE A 95 -0.09 4.97 0.24
C ILE A 95 -1.26 5.31 -0.69
N THR A 96 -1.91 6.47 -0.51
CA THR A 96 -3.01 6.92 -1.37
C THR A 96 -2.57 7.10 -2.83
N ILE A 97 -1.39 7.67 -3.07
CA ILE A 97 -0.83 7.80 -4.43
C ILE A 97 -0.64 6.41 -5.05
N ALA A 98 -0.07 5.45 -4.32
CA ALA A 98 0.10 4.08 -4.80
C ALA A 98 -1.26 3.44 -5.16
N ILE A 99 -2.26 3.56 -4.30
CA ILE A 99 -3.63 3.05 -4.52
C ILE A 99 -4.24 3.66 -5.79
N ILE A 100 -4.15 4.98 -5.96
CA ILE A 100 -4.73 5.69 -7.10
C ILE A 100 -4.06 5.24 -8.40
N VAL A 101 -2.72 5.21 -8.44
CA VAL A 101 -1.97 4.82 -9.64
C VAL A 101 -2.28 3.37 -10.01
N PHE A 102 -2.25 2.46 -9.03
CA PHE A 102 -2.56 1.05 -9.24
C PHE A 102 -4.02 0.88 -9.70
N GLY A 103 -4.97 1.44 -8.96
CA GLY A 103 -6.40 1.34 -9.26
C GLY A 103 -6.79 1.96 -10.61
N ALA A 104 -6.09 2.99 -11.07
CA ALA A 104 -6.34 3.63 -12.36
C ALA A 104 -5.73 2.86 -13.53
N LYS A 105 -4.51 2.31 -13.39
CA LYS A 105 -3.77 1.69 -14.49
C LYS A 105 -4.02 0.20 -14.63
N TYR A 106 -4.19 -0.50 -13.51
CA TYR A 106 -4.31 -1.95 -13.49
C TYR A 106 -5.53 -2.43 -14.30
N PRO A 107 -6.75 -1.86 -14.17
CA PRO A 107 -7.90 -2.29 -14.97
C PRO A 107 -7.77 -2.03 -16.48
N GLN A 108 -7.15 -0.90 -16.84
CA GLN A 108 -7.00 -0.50 -18.24
C GLN A 108 -6.15 -1.53 -19.01
N ILE A 109 -5.03 -1.96 -18.42
CA ILE A 109 -4.09 -2.86 -19.08
C ILE A 109 -4.68 -4.25 -19.21
N THR A 110 -5.27 -4.79 -18.14
CA THR A 110 -5.81 -6.15 -18.14
C THR A 110 -6.97 -6.30 -19.13
N GLN A 111 -7.84 -5.30 -19.24
CA GLN A 111 -8.93 -5.33 -20.23
C GLN A 111 -8.42 -5.24 -21.67
N THR A 112 -7.38 -4.45 -21.94
CA THR A 112 -6.79 -4.37 -23.28
C THR A 112 -6.02 -5.63 -23.68
N ALA A 113 -5.41 -6.33 -22.72
CA ALA A 113 -4.62 -7.53 -22.98
C ALA A 113 -5.47 -8.80 -23.12
N ILE A 114 -6.57 -8.91 -22.34
CA ILE A 114 -7.41 -10.10 -22.31
C ILE A 114 -8.90 -9.67 -22.33
N PRO A 115 -9.54 -9.63 -23.50
CA PRO A 115 -10.97 -9.31 -23.58
C PRO A 115 -11.79 -10.37 -22.81
N ASN A 116 -12.71 -9.91 -21.97
CA ASN A 116 -13.55 -10.70 -21.04
C ASN A 116 -12.88 -11.24 -19.75
N TYR A 117 -11.69 -10.77 -19.38
CA TYR A 117 -11.12 -11.08 -18.06
C TYR A 117 -11.91 -10.37 -16.94
N ARG A 118 -12.49 -11.15 -16.01
CA ARG A 118 -13.08 -10.58 -14.78
C ARG A 118 -11.97 -10.29 -13.77
N GLN A 119 -11.70 -9.02 -13.60
CA GLN A 119 -10.73 -8.55 -12.64
C GLN A 119 -11.36 -8.37 -11.27
N HIS A 120 -10.74 -8.98 -10.26
CA HIS A 120 -11.12 -8.83 -8.86
C HIS A 120 -9.93 -8.27 -8.10
N PHE A 121 -10.14 -7.17 -7.37
CA PHE A 121 -9.14 -6.66 -6.44
C PHE A 121 -9.02 -7.62 -5.26
N HIS A 122 -7.78 -7.98 -4.91
CA HIS A 122 -7.51 -8.81 -3.74
C HIS A 122 -7.68 -8.02 -2.43
N PHE A 123 -7.88 -8.76 -1.33
CA PHE A 123 -7.92 -8.20 0.02
C PHE A 123 -6.72 -7.30 0.36
N GLY A 124 -5.52 -7.60 -0.19
CA GLY A 124 -4.33 -6.76 -0.01
C GLY A 124 -4.54 -5.31 -0.44
N PHE A 125 -5.21 -5.09 -1.58
CA PHE A 125 -5.54 -3.74 -2.05
C PHE A 125 -6.55 -3.04 -1.12
N GLY A 126 -7.53 -3.80 -0.61
CA GLY A 126 -8.47 -3.29 0.39
C GLY A 126 -7.77 -2.88 1.69
N PHE A 127 -6.78 -3.65 2.15
CA PHE A 127 -5.99 -3.32 3.34
C PHE A 127 -5.14 -2.07 3.16
N GLU A 128 -4.60 -1.81 1.97
CA GLU A 128 -3.90 -0.55 1.69
C GLU A 128 -4.83 0.65 1.83
N ILE A 129 -6.06 0.57 1.30
CA ILE A 129 -7.07 1.63 1.46
C ILE A 129 -7.37 1.87 2.94
N ILE A 130 -7.61 0.81 3.71
CA ILE A 130 -7.87 0.91 5.15
C ILE A 130 -6.67 1.54 5.86
N SER A 131 -5.45 1.14 5.51
CA SER A 131 -4.21 1.69 6.07
C SER A 131 -4.10 3.20 5.83
N ALA A 132 -4.36 3.67 4.61
CA ALA A 132 -4.37 5.10 4.29
C ALA A 132 -5.41 5.87 5.11
N VAL A 133 -6.64 5.34 5.21
CA VAL A 133 -7.71 5.95 6.01
C VAL A 133 -7.32 6.05 7.49
N ILE A 134 -6.76 4.98 8.06
CA ILE A 134 -6.30 4.97 9.46
C ILE A 134 -5.24 6.06 9.68
N CYS A 135 -4.29 6.22 8.76
CA CYS A 135 -3.27 7.26 8.86
C CYS A 135 -3.89 8.67 8.96
N TYR A 136 -4.88 8.97 8.11
CA TYR A 136 -5.58 10.26 8.14
C TYR A 136 -6.42 10.47 9.41
N VAL A 137 -7.12 9.42 9.86
CA VAL A 137 -7.91 9.47 11.09
C VAL A 137 -7.01 9.70 12.30
N CYS A 138 -5.88 8.99 12.41
CA CYS A 138 -4.90 9.19 13.48
C CYS A 138 -4.37 10.63 13.51
N SER A 139 -4.00 11.19 12.35
CA SER A 139 -3.59 12.60 12.25
C SER A 139 -4.69 13.55 12.73
N GLY A 140 -5.94 13.33 12.31
CA GLY A 140 -7.08 14.15 12.69
C GLY A 140 -7.36 14.13 14.18
N MET A 141 -7.33 12.94 14.80
CA MET A 141 -7.54 12.79 16.25
C MET A 141 -6.45 13.48 17.07
N LEU A 142 -5.18 13.29 16.72
CA LEU A 142 -4.06 13.95 17.40
C LEU A 142 -4.09 15.48 17.23
N PHE A 143 -4.52 15.96 16.07
CA PHE A 143 -4.69 17.39 15.83
C PHE A 143 -5.77 18.00 16.74
N LEU A 144 -6.90 17.31 16.92
CA LEU A 144 -7.96 17.73 17.83
C LEU A 144 -7.49 17.71 19.30
N GLU A 145 -6.74 16.69 19.72
CA GLU A 145 -6.13 16.62 21.07
C GLU A 145 -5.20 17.81 21.32
N LEU A 146 -4.31 18.12 20.37
CA LEU A 146 -3.39 19.26 20.48
C LEU A 146 -4.13 20.60 20.58
N ARG A 147 -5.19 20.78 19.77
CA ARG A 147 -6.01 21.99 19.81
C ARG A 147 -6.67 22.18 21.17
N ASN A 148 -7.26 21.12 21.72
CA ASN A 148 -7.95 21.18 23.01
C ASN A 148 -7.00 21.48 24.18
N ASN A 149 -5.76 21.00 24.12
CA ASN A 149 -4.72 21.25 25.13
C ASN A 149 -4.04 22.62 25.04
N ILE A 150 -4.34 23.44 24.02
CA ILE A 150 -3.80 24.81 23.88
C ILE A 150 -4.80 25.87 24.36
N ILE A 151 -6.11 25.56 24.33
CA ILE A 151 -7.19 26.50 24.65
C ILE A 151 -7.56 26.47 26.16
N LEU A 152 -7.07 25.48 26.91
CA LEU A 152 -7.13 25.39 28.37
C LEU A 152 -5.80 25.80 29.01
#